data_AF-A0A7R8WZW0-F1
#
_entry.id   AF-A0A7R8WZW0-F1
#
_cell.length_a   1.000
_cell.length_b   1.000
_cell.length_c   1.000
_cell.angle_alpha   90.00
_cell.angle_beta   90.00
_cell.angle_gamma   90.00
#
_symmetry.space_group_name_H-M   'P 1'
#
loop_
_entity.id
_entity.type
_entity.pdbx_description
1 polymer ?
#
loop_
_entity_poly.entity_id
_entity_poly.type
_entity_poly.pdbx_seq_one_letter_code
_entity_poly.pdbx_strand_id
1 'polypeptide(L)'
;GTEIPDLSVISRARGADWIYSYLKGFYLDPSRPYGVNNTVFPDVGMPHVLWELQGWQTKHESHGSEDGHGEGPMLTLDQAGSQTPAEYDQTVRDITNFLVYLGEPAQQSRKSIECHRTRIVLREKDITVDIIDIDPENKPEDLLDLNPYNSVPTLVDRDLVLYEPRIIMEYLDERFPHPPLMPVDPVSRARTRLALYRVERDWYGLLDDLQFGGEKKAARARKILKEALIGASDVFAAKPFFLRDEFSLVDATIAPIL
;
A
#
# COMPACT_ATOMS: atom_id res chain seq x y z
N GLY A 1 2.60 10.20 35.47
CA GLY A 1 3.11 10.02 34.10
C GLY A 1 1.93 9.89 33.17
N THR A 2 2.10 10.24 31.91
CA THR A 2 1.13 9.98 30.84
C THR A 2 0.96 8.48 30.63
N GLU A 3 -0.21 8.04 30.16
CA GLU A 3 -0.50 6.62 29.88
C GLU A 3 0.50 6.05 28.86
N ILE A 4 0.93 4.80 29.06
CA ILE A 4 1.98 4.17 28.23
C ILE A 4 1.43 3.97 26.81
N PRO A 5 2.11 4.47 25.77
CA PRO A 5 1.64 4.35 24.40
C PRO A 5 1.71 2.89 23.90
N ASP A 6 0.60 2.35 23.41
CA ASP A 6 0.61 1.10 22.64
C ASP A 6 1.15 1.39 21.23
N LEU A 7 2.40 1.01 20.99
CA LEU A 7 3.10 1.29 19.75
C LEU A 7 2.46 0.56 18.54
N SER A 8 1.82 -0.58 18.75
CA SER A 8 1.11 -1.29 17.68
C SER A 8 -0.13 -0.52 17.23
N VAL A 9 -0.85 0.11 18.16
CA VAL A 9 -2.04 0.93 17.87
C VAL A 9 -1.65 2.31 17.35
N ILE A 10 -0.56 2.89 17.84
CA ILE A 10 -0.11 4.22 17.42
C ILE A 10 0.56 4.19 16.03
N SER A 11 1.14 3.06 15.62
CA SER A 11 1.59 2.84 14.23
C SER A 11 0.50 3.22 13.22
N ARG A 12 -0.75 2.80 13.49
CA ARG A 12 -1.93 3.07 12.68
C ARG A 12 -2.34 4.54 12.67
N ALA A 13 -2.19 5.24 13.79
CA ALA A 13 -2.68 6.60 13.98
C ALA A 13 -1.68 7.68 13.54
N ARG A 14 -0.37 7.40 13.63
CA ARG A 14 0.69 8.40 13.44
C ARG A 14 1.80 7.99 12.47
N GLY A 15 1.78 6.75 11.98
CA GLY A 15 2.71 6.26 10.96
C GLY A 15 4.09 5.85 11.50
N ALA A 16 4.90 5.23 10.63
CA ALA A 16 6.23 4.71 10.93
C ALA A 16 7.20 5.79 11.43
N ASP A 17 7.17 6.97 10.81
CA ASP A 17 8.06 8.10 11.15
C ASP A 17 7.90 8.55 12.60
N TRP A 18 6.68 8.45 13.15
CA TRP A 18 6.43 8.79 14.54
C TRP A 18 7.03 7.77 15.50
N ILE A 19 6.92 6.47 15.21
CA ILE A 19 7.50 5.39 16.03
C ILE A 19 9.02 5.47 16.01
N TYR A 20 9.59 5.65 14.82
CA TYR A 20 11.02 5.82 14.64
C TYR A 20 11.54 7.02 15.46
N SER A 21 10.85 8.16 15.37
CA SER A 21 11.20 9.36 16.14
C SER A 21 11.02 9.15 17.66
N TYR A 22 10.00 8.39 18.06
CA TYR A 22 9.74 8.07 19.47
C TYR A 22 10.83 7.19 20.07
N LEU A 23 11.25 6.12 19.37
CA LEU A 23 12.29 5.21 19.85
C LEU A 23 13.67 5.90 19.96
N LYS A 24 13.95 6.88 19.08
CA LYS A 24 15.20 7.68 19.14
C LYS A 24 15.13 8.88 20.08
N GLY A 25 13.93 9.29 20.49
CA GLY A 25 13.70 10.55 21.18
C GLY A 25 13.92 10.53 22.70
N PHE A 26 14.41 9.43 23.27
CA PHE A 26 14.63 9.30 24.72
C PHE A 26 15.88 10.04 25.19
N TYR A 27 15.76 10.78 26.28
CA TYR A 27 16.87 11.50 26.92
C TYR A 27 16.75 11.48 28.45
N LEU A 28 17.86 11.68 29.15
CA LEU A 28 17.93 11.74 30.60
C LEU A 28 17.21 12.97 31.15
N ASP A 29 16.32 12.75 32.12
CA ASP A 29 15.60 13.77 32.85
C ASP A 29 15.36 13.29 34.29
N PRO A 30 16.25 13.65 35.25
CA PRO A 30 16.14 13.22 36.64
C PRO A 30 14.86 13.68 37.36
N SER A 31 14.13 14.64 36.81
CA SER A 31 12.86 15.11 37.38
C SER A 31 11.70 14.11 37.15
N ARG A 32 11.90 13.14 36.25
CA ARG A 32 10.89 12.13 35.90
C ARG A 32 11.00 10.89 36.78
N PRO A 33 9.89 10.18 37.04
CA PRO A 33 9.90 8.96 37.87
C PRO A 33 10.85 7.86 37.39
N TYR A 34 11.14 7.79 36.09
CA TYR A 34 12.05 6.81 35.49
C TYR A 34 13.38 7.41 35.03
N GLY A 35 13.67 8.67 35.42
CA GLY A 35 14.91 9.36 35.07
C GLY A 35 15.08 9.70 33.59
N VAL A 36 14.03 9.54 32.78
CA VAL A 36 14.03 9.77 31.34
C VAL A 36 12.78 10.49 30.86
N ASN A 37 12.89 11.19 29.74
CA ASN A 37 11.79 11.83 29.04
C ASN A 37 11.97 11.66 27.52
N ASN A 38 11.00 12.13 26.72
CA ASN A 38 11.00 11.93 25.26
C ASN A 38 10.68 13.21 24.49
N THR A 39 11.29 13.39 23.32
CA THR A 39 11.15 14.61 22.49
C THR A 39 9.82 14.70 21.74
N VAL A 40 9.22 13.56 21.35
CA VAL A 40 7.95 13.50 20.61
C VAL A 40 6.75 13.09 21.46
N PHE A 41 6.99 12.54 22.65
CA PHE A 41 5.94 12.21 23.62
C PHE A 41 6.35 12.61 25.05
N PRO A 42 6.10 13.88 25.43
CA PRO A 42 6.49 14.38 26.74
C PRO A 42 5.87 13.58 27.89
N ASP A 43 6.54 13.62 29.02
CA ASP A 43 6.06 13.08 30.30
C ASP A 43 5.90 11.56 30.34
N VAL A 44 6.62 10.86 29.45
CA VAL A 44 6.53 9.42 29.23
C VAL A 44 6.52 8.61 30.54
N GLY A 45 5.56 7.70 30.64
CA GLY A 45 5.31 6.89 31.84
C GLY A 45 6.07 5.57 31.91
N MET A 46 7.18 5.42 31.19
CA MET A 46 7.97 4.19 31.11
C MET A 46 9.48 4.47 31.05
N PRO A 47 10.33 3.53 31.51
CA PRO A 47 11.77 3.62 31.30
C PRO A 47 12.13 3.49 29.82
N HIS A 48 13.31 3.98 29.44
CA HIS A 48 13.84 3.75 28.10
C HIS A 48 14.30 2.29 27.99
N VAL A 49 13.61 1.47 27.19
CA VAL A 49 13.86 0.03 27.11
C VAL A 49 15.11 -0.32 26.31
N LEU A 50 15.46 0.50 25.30
CA LEU A 50 16.60 0.25 24.41
C LEU A 50 17.90 0.94 24.86
N TRP A 51 17.97 1.39 26.12
CA TRP A 51 19.08 2.18 26.65
C TRP A 51 20.43 1.46 26.57
N GLU A 52 20.46 0.13 26.72
CA GLU A 52 21.68 -0.67 26.60
C GLU A 52 22.24 -0.68 25.17
N LEU A 53 21.38 -0.51 24.17
CA LEU A 53 21.77 -0.45 22.76
C LEU A 53 22.15 0.98 22.37
N GLN A 54 21.28 1.95 22.69
CA GLN A 54 21.45 3.35 22.31
C GLN A 54 22.56 4.05 23.11
N GLY A 55 22.68 3.73 24.39
CA GLY A 55 23.36 4.56 25.37
C GLY A 55 22.47 5.70 25.89
N TRP A 56 23.00 6.45 26.86
CA TRP A 56 22.29 7.59 27.44
C TRP A 56 22.51 8.85 26.63
N GLN A 57 21.42 9.60 26.43
CA GLN A 57 21.46 10.87 25.73
C GLN A 57 21.06 12.01 26.66
N THR A 58 21.72 13.15 26.48
CA THR A 58 21.37 14.42 27.12
C THR A 58 20.83 15.38 26.07
N LYS A 59 19.83 16.15 26.47
CA LYS A 59 19.20 17.16 25.62
C LYS A 59 19.95 18.48 25.79
N HIS A 60 20.52 19.00 24.71
CA HIS A 60 21.03 20.37 24.67
C HIS A 60 20.02 21.28 23.99
N GLU A 61 19.79 22.46 24.57
CA GLU A 61 19.02 23.51 23.90
C GLU A 61 19.89 24.11 22.79
N SER A 62 19.50 23.89 21.53
CA SER A 62 20.07 24.60 20.41
C SER A 62 19.56 26.04 20.43
N HIS A 63 20.45 27.01 20.71
CA HIS A 63 20.19 28.39 20.34
C HIS A 63 20.08 28.46 18.81
N GLY A 64 18.89 28.78 18.32
CA GLY A 64 18.52 28.64 16.91
C GLY A 64 19.44 29.38 15.94
N SER A 65 19.78 28.72 14.83
CA SER A 65 20.24 29.34 13.60
C SER A 65 19.04 29.79 12.76
N GLU A 66 19.11 30.99 12.20
CA GLU A 66 18.03 31.73 11.50
C GLU A 66 17.60 31.17 10.12
N ASP A 67 18.00 29.95 9.75
CA ASP A 67 17.57 29.34 8.49
C ASP A 67 16.46 28.32 8.74
N GLY A 68 15.28 28.57 8.15
CA GLY A 68 13.98 27.94 8.39
C GLY A 68 13.82 26.44 8.08
N HIS A 69 14.80 25.62 8.45
CA HIS A 69 14.65 24.20 8.69
C HIS A 69 14.85 23.97 10.19
N GLY A 70 13.76 23.97 10.96
CA GLY A 70 13.81 23.79 12.39
C GLY A 70 14.42 22.44 12.76
N GLU A 71 15.71 22.42 13.06
CA GLU A 71 16.36 21.29 13.72
C GLU A 71 15.74 21.18 15.11
N GLY A 72 15.10 20.04 15.37
CA GLY A 72 14.60 19.69 16.69
C GLY A 72 15.75 19.63 17.72
N PRO A 73 15.43 19.47 19.02
CA PRO A 73 16.43 19.49 20.07
C PRO A 73 17.57 18.50 19.78
N MET A 74 18.82 19.00 19.80
CA MET A 74 20.00 18.20 19.51
C MET A 74 20.29 17.29 20.70
N LEU A 75 20.11 15.98 20.50
CA LEU A 75 20.44 14.95 21.48
C LEU A 75 21.91 14.54 21.27
N THR A 76 22.70 14.64 22.32
CA THR A 76 24.09 14.18 22.31
C THR A 76 24.25 12.95 23.18
N LEU A 77 25.10 12.03 22.76
CA LEU A 77 25.40 10.81 23.49
C LEU A 77 26.28 11.17 24.71
N ASP A 78 25.74 10.97 25.90
CA ASP A 78 26.43 11.20 27.18
C ASP A 78 27.22 9.95 27.59
N GLN A 79 26.59 8.77 27.46
CA GLN A 79 27.22 7.48 27.67
C GLN A 79 26.93 6.56 26.49
N ALA A 80 27.97 5.96 25.89
CA ALA A 80 27.80 5.04 24.77
C ALA A 80 27.17 3.71 25.20
N GLY A 81 26.23 3.23 24.39
CA GLY A 81 25.66 1.90 24.50
C GLY A 81 26.51 0.84 23.80
N SER A 82 25.92 -0.34 23.63
CA SER A 82 26.54 -1.48 22.94
C SER A 82 26.55 -1.34 21.41
N GLN A 83 25.72 -0.45 20.84
CA GLN A 83 25.68 -0.19 19.40
C GLN A 83 26.21 1.21 19.07
N THR A 84 26.81 1.36 17.90
CA THR A 84 27.11 2.67 17.34
C THR A 84 25.82 3.40 16.94
N PRO A 85 25.82 4.75 16.82
CA PRO A 85 24.62 5.49 16.41
C PRO A 85 24.01 5.02 15.07
N ALA A 86 24.85 4.57 14.13
CA ALA A 86 24.38 4.06 12.83
C ALA A 86 23.74 2.67 12.95
N GLU A 87 24.29 1.79 13.77
CA GLU A 87 23.71 0.45 14.03
C GLU A 87 22.41 0.55 14.81
N TYR A 88 22.35 1.48 15.77
CA TYR A 88 21.12 1.77 16.50
C TYR A 88 20.05 2.35 15.56
N ASP A 89 20.43 3.21 14.61
CA ASP A 89 19.52 3.72 13.59
C ASP A 89 18.85 2.58 12.80
N GLN A 90 19.65 1.62 12.34
CA GLN A 90 19.16 0.46 11.61
C GLN A 90 18.27 -0.43 12.50
N THR A 91 18.68 -0.69 13.73
CA THR A 91 17.90 -1.47 14.70
C THR A 91 16.53 -0.84 14.95
N VAL A 92 16.46 0.48 15.10
CA VAL A 92 15.19 1.20 15.29
C VAL A 92 14.32 1.14 14.03
N ARG A 93 14.90 1.21 12.83
CA ARG A 93 14.16 1.01 11.58
C ARG A 93 13.55 -0.39 11.51
N ASP A 94 14.33 -1.42 11.83
CA ASP A 94 13.88 -2.81 11.79
C ASP A 94 12.75 -3.06 12.81
N ILE A 95 12.88 -2.53 14.03
CA ILE A 95 11.82 -2.59 15.05
C ILE A 95 10.57 -1.83 14.59
N THR A 96 10.74 -0.64 14.00
CA THR A 96 9.62 0.15 13.48
C THR A 96 8.87 -0.62 12.40
N ASN A 97 9.60 -1.22 11.45
CA ASN A 97 9.02 -2.05 10.39
C ASN A 97 8.26 -3.24 10.99
N PHE A 98 8.83 -3.91 11.97
CA PHE A 98 8.18 -5.03 12.66
C PHE A 98 6.90 -4.62 13.42
N LEU A 99 6.91 -3.47 14.10
CA LEU A 99 5.73 -2.96 14.82
C LEU A 99 4.62 -2.50 13.87
N VAL A 100 4.98 -1.90 12.74
CA VAL A 100 4.04 -1.55 11.67
C VAL A 100 3.42 -2.83 11.10
N TYR A 101 4.23 -3.87 10.87
CA TYR A 101 3.76 -5.19 10.46
C TYR A 101 2.74 -5.79 11.44
N LEU A 102 3.04 -5.81 12.74
CA LEU A 102 2.12 -6.31 13.77
C LEU A 102 0.85 -5.48 13.93
N GLY A 103 0.91 -4.17 13.67
CA GLY A 103 -0.24 -3.26 13.74
C GLY A 103 -1.24 -3.48 12.60
N GLU A 104 -0.77 -4.04 11.48
CA GLU A 104 -1.54 -4.19 10.24
C GLU A 104 -1.35 -5.55 9.51
N PRO A 105 -1.57 -6.72 10.17
CA PRO A 105 -1.51 -8.03 9.49
C PRO A 105 -2.53 -8.18 8.35
N ALA A 106 -3.57 -7.33 8.32
CA ALA A 106 -4.60 -7.32 7.28
C ALA A 106 -4.23 -6.53 6.01
N GLN A 107 -3.12 -5.79 5.98
CA GLN A 107 -2.62 -5.22 4.71
C GLN A 107 -2.11 -6.33 3.77
N GLN A 108 -1.62 -7.45 4.30
CA GLN A 108 -1.11 -8.60 3.54
C GLN A 108 -2.16 -9.40 2.76
N SER A 109 -3.46 -9.10 2.87
CA SER A 109 -4.51 -9.77 2.08
C SER A 109 -5.39 -8.83 1.26
N ARG A 110 -4.94 -7.60 0.95
CA ARG A 110 -5.65 -6.79 -0.06
C ARG A 110 -5.39 -7.39 -1.43
N LYS A 111 -6.26 -8.34 -1.82
CA LYS A 111 -6.33 -8.91 -3.17
C LYS A 111 -6.17 -7.77 -4.17
N SER A 112 -5.06 -7.75 -4.91
CA SER A 112 -4.81 -6.76 -5.94
C SER A 112 -6.02 -6.74 -6.88
N ILE A 113 -6.67 -5.57 -7.01
CA ILE A 113 -7.85 -5.38 -7.86
C ILE A 113 -7.51 -5.79 -9.30
N GLU A 114 -6.26 -5.56 -9.71
CA GLU A 114 -5.70 -5.97 -10.99
C GLU A 114 -5.65 -7.49 -11.17
N CYS A 115 -5.29 -8.24 -10.12
CA CYS A 115 -5.35 -9.71 -10.15
C CYS A 115 -6.81 -10.21 -10.16
N HIS A 116 -7.71 -9.50 -9.49
CA HIS A 116 -9.11 -9.89 -9.38
C HIS A 116 -9.82 -9.88 -10.75
N ARG A 117 -9.59 -8.85 -11.58
CA ARG A 117 -10.20 -8.80 -12.93
C ARG A 117 -9.74 -9.96 -13.82
N THR A 118 -8.45 -10.32 -13.78
CA THR A 118 -7.94 -11.49 -14.51
C THR A 118 -8.56 -12.80 -14.01
N ARG A 119 -8.72 -12.95 -12.69
CA ARG A 119 -9.38 -14.13 -12.09
C ARG A 119 -10.84 -14.25 -12.51
N ILE A 120 -11.57 -13.13 -12.63
CA ILE A 120 -12.94 -13.13 -13.13
C ILE A 120 -12.99 -13.64 -14.57
N VAL A 121 -12.11 -13.15 -15.45
CA VAL A 121 -12.04 -13.61 -16.85
C VAL A 121 -11.69 -15.10 -16.92
N LEU A 122 -10.70 -15.56 -16.16
CA LEU A 122 -10.35 -16.99 -16.09
C LEU A 122 -11.54 -17.86 -15.67
N ARG A 123 -12.32 -17.38 -14.69
CA ARG A 123 -13.50 -18.09 -14.21
C ARG A 123 -14.62 -18.11 -15.23
N GLU A 124 -14.88 -16.99 -15.90
CA GLU A 124 -15.92 -16.87 -16.92
C GLU A 124 -15.63 -17.77 -18.14
N LYS A 125 -14.35 -17.93 -18.47
CA LYS A 125 -13.88 -18.84 -19.52
C LYS A 125 -13.82 -20.31 -19.08
N ASP A 126 -14.14 -20.61 -17.82
CA ASP A 126 -14.02 -21.93 -17.19
C ASP A 126 -12.64 -22.59 -17.42
N ILE A 127 -11.58 -21.78 -17.37
CA ILE A 127 -10.21 -22.24 -17.55
C ILE A 127 -9.68 -22.79 -16.23
N THR A 128 -9.18 -24.03 -16.26
CA THR A 128 -8.45 -24.59 -15.13
C THR A 128 -7.08 -23.94 -15.04
N VAL A 129 -6.81 -23.27 -13.94
CA VAL A 129 -5.58 -22.50 -13.69
C VAL A 129 -5.08 -22.80 -12.29
N ASP A 130 -3.77 -22.89 -12.14
CA ASP A 130 -3.14 -22.93 -10.82
C ASP A 130 -2.89 -21.50 -10.36
N ILE A 131 -3.50 -21.09 -9.25
CA ILE A 131 -3.39 -19.74 -8.71
C ILE A 131 -2.33 -19.75 -7.63
N ILE A 132 -1.19 -19.14 -7.94
CA ILE A 132 -0.11 -18.90 -6.98
C ILE A 132 -0.36 -17.54 -6.35
N ASP A 133 -0.77 -17.54 -5.08
CA ASP A 133 -0.87 -16.31 -4.29
C ASP A 133 0.53 -15.85 -3.87
N ILE A 134 0.89 -14.63 -4.23
CA ILE A 134 2.20 -14.03 -3.97
C ILE A 134 2.04 -12.94 -2.90
N ASP A 135 2.92 -12.98 -1.90
CA ASP A 135 3.04 -11.91 -0.91
C ASP A 135 3.63 -10.66 -1.59
N PRO A 136 2.91 -9.51 -1.60
CA PRO A 136 3.41 -8.27 -2.19
C PRO A 136 4.72 -7.77 -1.57
N GLU A 137 4.99 -8.08 -0.30
CA GLU A 137 6.19 -7.64 0.42
C GLU A 137 7.37 -8.57 0.22
N ASN A 138 7.10 -9.85 -0.08
CA ASN A 138 8.12 -10.86 -0.31
C ASN A 138 7.84 -11.63 -1.61
N LYS A 139 8.14 -10.98 -2.74
CA LYS A 139 7.96 -11.58 -4.07
C LYS A 139 9.07 -12.61 -4.34
N PRO A 140 8.73 -13.81 -4.81
CA PRO A 140 9.72 -14.86 -5.09
C PRO A 140 10.64 -14.46 -6.25
N GLU A 141 11.89 -14.93 -6.23
CA GLU A 141 12.85 -14.72 -7.33
C GLU A 141 12.35 -15.32 -8.65
N ASP A 142 11.63 -16.46 -8.59
CA ASP A 142 11.00 -17.09 -9.75
C ASP A 142 10.07 -16.14 -10.52
N LEU A 143 9.39 -15.20 -9.85
CA LEU A 143 8.54 -14.22 -10.52
C LEU A 143 9.38 -13.22 -11.32
N LEU A 144 10.57 -12.85 -10.82
CA LEU A 144 11.48 -11.92 -11.49
C LEU A 144 12.08 -12.55 -12.75
N ASP A 145 12.39 -13.84 -12.72
CA ASP A 145 12.89 -14.59 -13.87
C ASP A 145 11.86 -14.64 -15.02
N LEU A 146 10.57 -14.68 -14.67
CA LEU A 146 9.47 -14.70 -15.63
C LEU A 146 9.06 -13.28 -16.07
N ASN A 147 9.01 -12.33 -15.14
CA ASN A 147 8.56 -10.98 -15.35
C ASN A 147 9.61 -9.97 -14.83
N PRO A 148 10.35 -9.30 -15.73
CA PRO A 148 11.37 -8.31 -15.36
C PRO A 148 10.84 -7.14 -14.53
N TYR A 149 9.54 -6.87 -14.56
CA TYR A 149 8.89 -5.80 -13.80
C TYR A 149 8.44 -6.25 -12.40
N ASN A 150 8.59 -7.54 -12.07
CA ASN A 150 8.20 -8.14 -10.80
C ASN A 150 6.78 -7.73 -10.37
N SER A 151 5.86 -7.71 -11.34
CA SER A 151 4.49 -7.23 -11.21
C SER A 151 3.50 -8.39 -11.22
N VAL A 152 2.34 -8.16 -10.60
CA VAL A 152 1.20 -9.09 -10.63
C VAL A 152 -0.02 -8.37 -11.17
N PRO A 153 -0.90 -9.06 -11.91
CA PRO A 153 -0.84 -10.47 -12.31
C PRO A 153 0.21 -10.74 -13.40
N THR A 154 0.85 -11.91 -13.30
CA THR A 154 1.66 -12.52 -14.37
C THR A 154 1.03 -13.87 -14.70
N LEU A 155 0.71 -14.10 -15.99
CA LEU A 155 0.18 -15.35 -16.51
C LEU A 155 1.31 -16.10 -17.23
N VAL A 156 1.44 -17.39 -16.92
CA VAL A 156 2.31 -18.31 -17.64
C VAL A 156 1.45 -19.34 -18.37
N ASP A 157 1.59 -19.43 -19.69
CA ASP A 157 0.96 -20.45 -20.53
C ASP A 157 2.04 -21.13 -21.38
N ARG A 158 2.54 -22.28 -20.89
CA ARG A 158 3.69 -23.01 -21.47
C ARG A 158 4.93 -22.11 -21.53
N ASP A 159 5.39 -21.76 -22.72
CA ASP A 159 6.58 -20.92 -22.95
C ASP A 159 6.22 -19.42 -23.04
N LEU A 160 4.93 -19.08 -23.01
CA LEU A 160 4.46 -17.71 -23.08
C LEU A 160 4.27 -17.14 -21.66
N VAL A 161 4.94 -16.02 -21.39
CA VAL A 161 4.73 -15.24 -20.17
C VAL A 161 4.10 -13.90 -20.56
N LEU A 162 2.97 -13.59 -19.94
CA LEU A 162 2.26 -12.33 -20.11
C LEU A 162 2.10 -11.62 -18.77
N TYR A 163 2.33 -10.32 -18.78
CA TYR A 163 2.08 -9.40 -17.68
C TYR A 163 1.21 -8.26 -18.22
N GLU A 164 0.76 -7.37 -17.33
CA GLU A 164 -0.32 -6.40 -17.57
C GLU A 164 -1.70 -7.07 -17.74
N PRO A 165 -2.65 -6.83 -16.82
CA PRO A 165 -3.93 -7.53 -16.83
C PRO A 165 -4.72 -7.33 -18.11
N ARG A 166 -4.66 -6.14 -18.75
CA ARG A 166 -5.33 -5.91 -20.03
C ARG A 166 -4.82 -6.83 -21.13
N ILE A 167 -3.50 -6.99 -21.23
CA ILE A 167 -2.87 -7.86 -22.24
C ILE A 167 -3.29 -9.31 -21.97
N ILE A 168 -3.24 -9.73 -20.70
CA ILE A 168 -3.66 -11.07 -20.28
C ILE A 168 -5.13 -11.32 -20.62
N MET A 169 -6.03 -10.39 -20.31
CA MET A 169 -7.46 -10.54 -20.58
C MET A 169 -7.77 -10.60 -22.09
N GLU A 170 -7.13 -9.75 -22.91
CA GLU A 170 -7.29 -9.82 -24.38
C GLU A 170 -6.74 -11.14 -24.93
N TYR A 171 -5.57 -11.60 -24.44
CA TYR A 171 -5.01 -12.92 -24.79
C TYR A 171 -5.97 -14.06 -24.45
N LEU A 172 -6.53 -14.07 -23.23
CA LEU A 172 -7.47 -15.12 -22.81
C LEU A 172 -8.75 -15.12 -23.66
N ASP A 173 -9.25 -13.95 -24.06
CA ASP A 173 -10.42 -13.85 -24.92
C ASP A 173 -10.14 -14.35 -26.35
N GLU A 174 -8.96 -14.07 -26.90
CA GLU A 174 -8.53 -14.55 -28.22
C GLU A 174 -8.19 -16.04 -28.22
N ARG A 175 -7.50 -16.52 -27.18
CA ARG A 175 -7.05 -17.91 -27.04
C ARG A 175 -8.19 -18.88 -26.74
N PHE A 176 -9.22 -18.41 -26.03
CA PHE A 176 -10.41 -19.16 -25.65
C PHE A 176 -11.68 -18.40 -26.10
N PRO A 177 -12.10 -18.52 -27.38
CA PRO A 177 -13.16 -17.67 -27.95
C PRO A 177 -14.56 -17.83 -27.34
N HIS A 178 -14.79 -18.86 -26.51
CA HIS A 178 -16.10 -19.17 -25.94
C HIS A 178 -16.03 -19.19 -24.40
N PRO A 179 -16.95 -18.49 -23.69
CA PRO A 179 -17.90 -17.49 -24.21
C PRO A 179 -17.20 -16.19 -24.65
N PRO A 180 -17.67 -15.46 -25.68
CA PRO A 180 -16.98 -14.26 -26.19
C PRO A 180 -17.14 -13.05 -25.25
N LEU A 181 -16.03 -12.47 -24.78
CA LEU A 181 -16.05 -11.32 -23.87
C LEU A 181 -15.83 -9.98 -24.59
N MET A 182 -15.41 -10.02 -25.86
CA MET A 182 -15.32 -8.85 -26.74
C MET A 182 -16.28 -8.95 -27.94
N PRO A 183 -16.77 -7.81 -28.46
CA PRO A 183 -17.55 -7.78 -29.70
C PRO A 183 -16.74 -8.29 -30.90
N VAL A 184 -17.42 -8.92 -31.85
CA VAL A 184 -16.78 -9.42 -33.09
C VAL A 184 -16.50 -8.28 -34.08
N ASP A 185 -17.39 -7.28 -34.14
CA ASP A 185 -17.28 -6.19 -35.11
C ASP A 185 -16.19 -5.18 -34.73
N PRO A 186 -15.40 -4.65 -35.71
CA PRO A 186 -14.27 -3.77 -35.41
C PRO A 186 -14.65 -2.48 -34.68
N VAL A 187 -15.82 -1.92 -34.97
CA VAL A 187 -16.24 -0.61 -34.43
C VAL A 187 -16.64 -0.74 -32.96
N SER A 188 -17.45 -1.73 -32.62
CA SER A 188 -17.82 -2.02 -31.23
C SER A 188 -16.61 -2.48 -30.44
N ARG A 189 -15.72 -3.31 -31.02
CA ARG A 189 -14.48 -3.71 -30.35
C ARG A 189 -13.61 -2.49 -30.00
N ALA A 190 -13.47 -1.53 -30.92
CA ALA A 190 -12.77 -0.27 -30.65
C ALA A 190 -13.44 0.56 -29.54
N ARG A 191 -14.77 0.63 -29.53
CA ARG A 191 -15.54 1.29 -28.46
C ARG A 191 -15.35 0.63 -27.09
N THR A 192 -15.35 -0.70 -27.04
CA THR A 192 -15.08 -1.47 -25.81
C THR A 192 -13.67 -1.23 -25.30
N ARG A 193 -12.66 -1.25 -26.19
CA ARG A 193 -11.26 -0.91 -25.81
C ARG A 193 -11.12 0.50 -25.26
N LEU A 194 -11.82 1.46 -25.86
CA LEU A 194 -11.86 2.85 -25.37
C LEU A 194 -12.57 2.95 -24.02
N ALA A 195 -13.67 2.23 -23.81
CA ALA A 195 -14.35 2.17 -22.52
C ALA A 195 -13.43 1.61 -21.43
N LEU A 196 -12.76 0.48 -21.69
CA LEU A 196 -11.76 -0.08 -20.78
C LEU A 196 -10.67 0.96 -20.45
N TYR A 197 -10.18 1.71 -21.44
CA TYR A 197 -9.09 2.67 -21.24
C TYR A 197 -9.53 3.82 -20.32
N ARG A 198 -10.77 4.28 -20.49
CA ARG A 198 -11.34 5.32 -19.62
C ARG A 198 -11.52 4.81 -18.20
N VAL A 199 -12.01 3.58 -18.00
CA VAL A 199 -12.15 2.99 -16.66
C VAL A 199 -10.78 2.84 -15.99
N GLU A 200 -9.77 2.33 -16.69
CA GLU A 200 -8.42 2.20 -16.16
C GLU A 200 -7.82 3.57 -15.79
N ARG A 201 -7.88 4.55 -16.70
CA ARG A 201 -7.31 5.86 -16.44
C ARG A 201 -8.07 6.63 -15.35
N ASP A 202 -9.40 6.67 -15.44
CA ASP A 202 -10.22 7.56 -14.64
C ASP A 202 -10.59 6.94 -13.28
N TRP A 203 -10.70 5.60 -13.17
CA TRP A 203 -11.06 4.92 -11.92
C TRP A 203 -9.87 4.21 -11.29
N TYR A 204 -9.15 3.37 -12.04
CA TYR A 204 -7.97 2.69 -11.48
C TYR A 204 -6.85 3.69 -11.12
N GLY A 205 -6.71 4.78 -11.87
CA GLY A 205 -5.80 5.88 -11.53
C GLY A 205 -6.09 6.58 -10.20
N LEU A 206 -7.27 6.37 -9.59
CA LEU A 206 -7.62 6.90 -8.27
C LEU A 206 -7.29 5.91 -7.13
N LEU A 207 -6.98 4.65 -7.43
CA LEU A 207 -6.80 3.61 -6.42
C LEU A 207 -5.57 3.87 -5.56
N ASP A 208 -4.47 4.34 -6.14
CA ASP A 208 -3.26 4.68 -5.39
C ASP A 208 -3.52 5.81 -4.40
N ASP A 209 -4.27 6.83 -4.81
CA ASP A 209 -4.67 7.93 -3.92
C ASP A 209 -5.64 7.46 -2.82
N LEU A 210 -6.49 6.47 -3.10
CA LEU A 210 -7.40 5.87 -2.13
C LEU A 210 -6.69 4.98 -1.11
N GLN A 211 -5.67 4.23 -1.56
CA GLN A 211 -4.96 3.25 -0.73
C GLN A 211 -3.79 3.88 0.03
N PHE A 212 -3.03 4.78 -0.62
CA PHE A 212 -1.76 5.31 -0.13
C PHE A 212 -1.69 6.84 -0.08
N GLY A 213 -2.67 7.57 -0.64
CA GLY A 213 -2.63 9.03 -0.77
C GLY A 213 -2.82 9.85 0.53
N GLY A 214 -3.04 9.20 1.67
CA GLY A 214 -3.38 9.86 2.93
C GLY A 214 -4.77 10.49 2.95
N GLU A 215 -5.21 11.03 4.08
CA GLU A 215 -6.63 11.40 4.30
C GLU A 215 -7.18 12.41 3.27
N LYS A 216 -6.41 13.46 2.95
CA LYS A 216 -6.86 14.51 2.01
C LYS A 216 -6.97 14.01 0.57
N LYS A 217 -5.98 13.26 0.06
CA LYS A 217 -6.05 12.73 -1.32
C LYS A 217 -7.08 11.61 -1.42
N ALA A 218 -7.14 10.73 -0.42
CA ALA A 218 -8.17 9.68 -0.37
C ALA A 218 -9.59 10.26 -0.33
N ALA A 219 -9.83 11.34 0.43
CA ALA A 219 -11.13 12.02 0.44
C ALA A 219 -11.48 12.61 -0.94
N ARG A 220 -10.51 13.23 -1.63
CA ARG A 220 -10.69 13.76 -2.99
C ARG A 220 -10.96 12.63 -3.98
N ALA A 221 -10.14 11.59 -4.00
CA ALA A 221 -10.27 10.44 -4.88
C ALA A 221 -11.61 9.72 -4.67
N ARG A 222 -12.04 9.54 -3.41
CA ARG A 222 -13.35 8.98 -3.06
C ARG A 222 -14.49 9.83 -3.59
N LYS A 223 -14.39 11.16 -3.48
CA LYS A 223 -15.40 12.08 -4.03
C LYS A 223 -15.49 11.95 -5.55
N ILE A 224 -14.34 11.98 -6.24
CA ILE A 224 -14.28 11.85 -7.71
C ILE A 224 -14.87 10.51 -8.16
N LEU A 225 -14.45 9.40 -7.53
CA LEU A 225 -14.95 8.08 -7.88
C LEU A 225 -16.45 7.96 -7.63
N LYS A 226 -16.95 8.49 -6.50
CA LYS A 226 -18.39 8.51 -6.19
C LYS A 226 -19.18 9.31 -7.22
N GLU A 227 -18.70 10.49 -7.61
CA GLU A 227 -19.36 11.32 -8.64
C GLU A 227 -19.34 10.63 -10.01
N ALA A 228 -18.25 9.93 -10.36
CA ALA A 228 -18.14 9.17 -11.60
C ALA A 228 -19.11 7.98 -11.63
N LEU A 229 -19.23 7.24 -10.52
CA LEU A 229 -20.18 6.11 -10.40
C LEU A 229 -21.63 6.57 -10.45
N ILE A 230 -21.96 7.68 -9.77
CA ILE A 230 -23.30 8.30 -9.85
C ILE A 230 -23.56 8.78 -11.29
N GLY A 231 -22.60 9.41 -11.95
CA GLY A 231 -22.75 9.83 -13.34
C GLY A 231 -22.93 8.67 -14.33
N ALA A 232 -22.47 7.47 -13.97
CA ALA A 232 -22.66 6.25 -14.74
C ALA A 232 -23.95 5.48 -14.39
N SER A 233 -24.73 5.90 -13.38
CA SER A 233 -25.90 5.15 -12.91
C SER A 233 -26.93 4.88 -14.01
N ASP A 234 -27.17 5.87 -14.88
CA ASP A 234 -28.15 5.74 -15.97
C ASP A 234 -27.70 4.72 -17.01
N VAL A 235 -26.38 4.55 -17.19
CA VAL A 235 -25.81 3.53 -18.08
C VAL A 235 -26.04 2.13 -17.52
N PHE A 236 -25.85 1.94 -16.21
CA PHE A 236 -26.15 0.68 -15.52
C PHE A 236 -27.65 0.37 -15.47
N ALA A 237 -28.51 1.40 -15.48
CA ALA A 237 -29.96 1.20 -15.52
C ALA A 237 -30.47 0.83 -16.91
N ALA A 238 -29.80 1.30 -17.97
CA ALA A 238 -30.23 1.08 -19.35
C ALA A 238 -30.04 -0.35 -19.84
N LYS A 239 -29.02 -1.06 -19.34
CA LYS A 239 -28.65 -2.41 -19.77
C LYS A 239 -28.17 -3.26 -18.60
N PRO A 240 -28.35 -4.60 -18.64
CA PRO A 240 -27.97 -5.48 -17.53
C PRO A 240 -26.45 -5.52 -17.28
N PHE A 241 -25.63 -5.30 -18.31
CA PHE A 241 -24.18 -5.18 -18.23
C PHE A 241 -23.73 -3.83 -18.80
N PHE A 242 -22.49 -3.43 -18.54
CA PHE A 242 -21.98 -2.11 -18.91
C PHE A 242 -22.01 -1.90 -20.42
N LEU A 243 -22.98 -1.10 -20.87
CA LEU A 243 -23.26 -0.82 -22.30
C LEU A 243 -23.61 -2.07 -23.14
N ARG A 244 -23.90 -3.22 -22.51
CA ARG A 244 -24.15 -4.50 -23.20
C ARG A 244 -25.23 -5.35 -22.53
N ASP A 245 -25.78 -6.28 -23.32
CA ASP A 245 -26.77 -7.25 -22.84
C ASP A 245 -26.13 -8.57 -22.35
N GLU A 246 -24.83 -8.71 -22.58
CA GLU A 246 -24.00 -9.86 -22.18
C GLU A 246 -22.75 -9.38 -21.45
N PHE A 247 -22.21 -10.23 -20.57
CA PHE A 247 -20.99 -9.98 -19.82
C PHE A 247 -19.78 -9.78 -20.75
N SER A 248 -18.90 -8.83 -20.41
CA SER A 248 -17.75 -8.45 -21.22
C SER A 248 -16.51 -8.15 -20.39
N LEU A 249 -15.37 -7.94 -21.06
CA LEU A 249 -14.13 -7.53 -20.38
C LEU A 249 -14.27 -6.21 -19.60
N VAL A 250 -15.19 -5.32 -20.01
CA VAL A 250 -15.45 -4.08 -19.27
C VAL A 250 -16.09 -4.38 -17.92
N ASP A 251 -17.05 -5.32 -17.89
CA ASP A 251 -17.70 -5.75 -16.67
C ASP A 251 -16.71 -6.44 -15.72
N ALA A 252 -15.86 -7.31 -16.26
CA ALA A 252 -14.78 -7.94 -15.48
C ALA A 252 -13.80 -6.91 -14.89
N THR A 253 -13.62 -5.76 -15.55
CA THR A 253 -12.75 -4.67 -15.08
C THR A 253 -13.44 -3.76 -14.06
N ILE A 254 -14.76 -3.55 -14.20
CA ILE A 254 -15.53 -2.70 -13.28
C ILE A 254 -15.90 -3.43 -11.98
N ALA A 255 -16.25 -4.72 -12.07
CA ALA A 255 -16.75 -5.49 -10.93
C ALA A 255 -15.82 -5.48 -9.69
N PRO A 256 -14.48 -5.54 -9.82
CA PRO A 256 -13.58 -5.43 -8.67
C PRO A 256 -13.54 -4.07 -7.96
N ILE A 257 -14.03 -2.99 -8.61
CA ILE A 257 -14.08 -1.63 -8.04
C ILE A 257 -15.36 -1.40 -7.24
N LEU A 258 -16.47 -2.01 -7.68
CA LEU A 258 -17.80 -1.87 -7.08
C LEU A 258 -17.90 -2.66 -5.75
#